data_AF-A0A5B7K965-F1
#
_entry.id   AF-A0A5B7K965-F1
#
_cell.length_a   1.000
_cell.length_b   1.000
_cell.length_c   1.000
_cell.angle_alpha   90.00
_cell.angle_beta   90.00
_cell.angle_gamma   90.00
#
_symmetry.space_group_name_H-M   'P 1'
#
loop_
_entity.id
_entity.type
_entity.pdbx_description
1 polymer ?
#
loop_
_entity_poly.entity_id
_entity_poly.type
_entity_poly.pdbx_seq_one_letter_code
_entity_poly.pdbx_strand_id
1 'polypeptide(L)'
;MGEITSSTLPQWTYTHVRFRRAQTLLARLRIGHTYLTQRYLLTMDPQTYCDEGLVLLTVRHLLVECPSLIELRHRYLYRYRGRDSGVYYLSKVLGPVSLAPGHDVFSFLGEASLLPNL
;
A
#
# COMPACT_ATOMS: atom_id res chain seq x y z
N MET A 1 -14.41 26.19 -22.39
CA MET A 1 -15.15 25.66 -21.23
C MET A 1 -14.86 24.17 -21.22
N GLY A 2 -13.87 23.72 -20.44
CA GLY A 2 -13.33 22.35 -20.51
C GLY A 2 -14.20 21.40 -19.69
N GLU A 3 -14.72 20.38 -20.36
CA GLU A 3 -15.53 19.34 -19.73
C GLU A 3 -14.66 18.55 -18.74
N ILE A 4 -15.03 18.61 -17.46
CA ILE A 4 -14.40 17.79 -16.41
C ILE A 4 -14.97 16.38 -16.59
N THR A 5 -14.19 15.48 -17.20
CA THR A 5 -14.49 14.05 -17.19
C THR A 5 -14.43 13.54 -15.76
N SER A 6 -15.60 13.52 -15.09
CA SER A 6 -15.80 12.92 -13.79
C SER A 6 -15.57 11.41 -13.92
N SER A 7 -14.33 10.96 -13.72
CA SER A 7 -14.01 9.54 -13.63
C SER A 7 -14.76 8.98 -12.43
N THR A 8 -15.84 8.25 -12.69
CA THR A 8 -16.67 7.64 -11.66
C THR A 8 -15.81 6.63 -10.90
N LEU A 9 -15.34 7.02 -9.71
CA LEU A 9 -14.70 6.09 -8.79
C LEU A 9 -15.77 5.06 -8.37
N PRO A 10 -15.50 3.75 -8.47
CA PRO A 10 -16.49 2.75 -8.10
C PRO A 10 -16.94 2.95 -6.65
N GLN A 11 -18.26 2.96 -6.46
CA GLN A 11 -18.91 3.11 -5.16
C GLN A 11 -18.36 2.06 -4.19
N TRP A 12 -17.90 2.49 -3.02
CA TRP A 12 -17.38 1.60 -1.99
C TRP A 12 -18.53 0.82 -1.32
N THR A 13 -18.88 -0.35 -1.85
CA THR A 13 -20.05 -1.14 -1.42
C THR A 13 -19.80 -2.03 -0.19
N TYR A 14 -18.69 -1.84 0.53
CA TYR A 14 -18.34 -2.65 1.70
C TYR A 14 -19.02 -2.11 2.98
N THR A 15 -20.31 -2.43 3.15
CA THR A 15 -21.15 -2.02 4.28
C THR A 15 -20.91 -2.84 5.57
N HIS A 16 -20.08 -3.89 5.52
CA HIS A 16 -19.77 -4.79 6.65
C HIS A 16 -18.34 -4.69 7.19
N VAL A 17 -17.70 -3.52 7.10
CA VAL A 17 -16.30 -3.39 7.55
C VAL A 17 -16.24 -3.07 9.05
N ARG A 18 -16.02 -4.11 9.84
CA ARG A 18 -15.77 -4.06 11.29
C ARG A 18 -14.55 -3.24 11.72
N PHE A 19 -13.78 -2.63 10.81
CA PHE A 19 -12.54 -1.92 11.13
C PHE A 19 -12.37 -0.63 10.32
N ARG A 20 -13.01 0.47 10.76
CA ARG A 20 -12.81 1.84 10.23
C ARG A 20 -11.33 2.20 10.09
N ARG A 21 -10.50 1.77 11.06
CA ARG A 21 -9.04 1.95 11.03
C ARG A 21 -8.37 1.31 9.82
N ALA A 22 -8.76 0.08 9.46
CA ALA A 22 -8.22 -0.63 8.31
C ALA A 22 -8.57 0.07 6.99
N GLN A 23 -9.79 0.60 6.88
CA GLN A 23 -10.20 1.38 5.71
C GLN A 23 -9.39 2.67 5.57
N THR A 24 -9.21 3.41 6.68
CA THR A 24 -8.39 4.64 6.67
C THR A 24 -6.96 4.35 6.26
N LEU A 25 -6.35 3.29 6.82
CA LEU A 25 -4.99 2.87 6.46
C LEU A 25 -4.89 2.48 4.98
N LEU A 26 -5.86 1.70 4.47
CA LEU A 26 -5.88 1.32 3.06
C LEU A 26 -6.06 2.54 2.14
N ALA A 27 -6.91 3.49 2.51
CA ALA A 27 -7.09 4.74 1.77
C ALA A 27 -5.79 5.58 1.76
N ARG A 28 -5.13 5.73 2.91
CA ARG A 28 -3.82 6.40 3.01
C ARG A 28 -2.77 5.76 2.11
N LEU A 29 -2.67 4.43 2.16
CA LEU A 29 -1.77 3.67 1.28
C LEU A 29 -2.07 3.88 -0.20
N ARG A 30 -3.35 3.90 -0.59
CA ARG A 30 -3.76 4.10 -2.00
C ARG A 30 -3.37 5.47 -2.54
N ILE A 31 -3.48 6.51 -1.74
CA ILE A 31 -3.11 7.88 -2.14
C ILE A 31 -1.58 8.08 -2.00
N GLY A 32 -0.86 7.12 -1.40
CA GLY A 32 0.58 7.25 -1.14
C GLY A 32 0.91 8.12 0.08
N HIS A 33 -0.08 8.41 0.92
CA HIS A 33 0.04 9.21 2.14
C HIS A 33 0.51 8.36 3.32
N THR A 34 1.78 7.99 3.33
CA THR A 34 2.44 7.50 4.54
C THR A 34 3.44 8.55 5.02
N TYR A 35 3.76 8.55 6.31
CA TYR A 35 4.75 9.49 6.84
C TYR A 35 6.09 9.32 6.10
N LEU A 36 6.50 8.08 5.85
CA LEU A 36 7.76 7.79 5.16
C LEU A 36 7.82 8.35 3.73
N THR A 37 6.72 8.26 2.99
CA THR A 37 6.69 8.69 1.59
C THR A 37 6.40 10.17 1.42
N GLN A 38 5.81 10.82 2.43
CA GLN A 38 5.25 12.16 2.29
C GLN A 38 5.80 13.20 3.27
N ARG A 39 6.63 12.79 4.24
CA ARG A 39 7.34 13.69 5.16
C ARG A 39 8.08 14.80 4.43
N TYR A 40 8.71 14.51 3.30
CA TYR A 40 9.47 15.48 2.50
C TYR A 40 8.62 16.70 2.08
N LEU A 41 7.31 16.52 1.83
CA LEU A 41 6.40 17.61 1.50
C LEU A 41 6.05 18.49 2.71
N LEU A 42 6.09 17.93 3.92
CA LEU A 42 5.68 18.62 5.15
C LEU A 42 6.85 19.32 5.83
N THR A 43 8.05 18.74 5.77
CA THR A 43 9.24 19.25 6.48
C THR A 43 10.26 19.89 5.56
N MET A 44 10.05 19.86 4.23
CA MET A 44 11.05 20.23 3.22
C MET A 44 12.35 19.42 3.32
N ASP A 45 12.34 18.30 4.06
CA ASP A 45 13.44 17.35 4.12
C ASP A 45 13.59 16.67 2.75
N PRO A 46 14.78 16.15 2.39
CA PRO A 46 14.94 15.33 1.21
C PRO A 46 14.08 14.05 1.28
N GLN A 47 13.61 13.60 0.11
CA GLN A 47 12.83 12.37 0.03
C GLN A 47 13.65 11.18 0.55
N THR A 48 13.00 10.31 1.31
CA THR A 48 13.64 9.13 1.90
C THR A 48 13.99 8.13 0.79
N TYR A 49 15.21 7.61 0.85
CA TYR A 49 15.66 6.55 -0.03
C TYR A 49 15.56 5.22 0.69
N CYS A 50 15.37 4.14 -0.07
CA CYS A 50 15.54 2.80 0.46
C CYS A 50 17.03 2.55 0.72
N ASP A 51 17.35 2.09 1.94
CA ASP A 51 18.72 1.82 2.39
C ASP A 51 19.47 0.83 1.48
N GLU A 52 18.74 -0.07 0.82
CA GLU A 52 19.29 -1.13 -0.04
C GLU A 52 19.40 -0.73 -1.51
N GLY A 53 18.67 0.31 -1.95
CA GLY A 53 18.36 0.48 -3.37
C GLY A 53 18.80 1.79 -4.01
N LEU A 54 19.12 2.84 -3.24
CA LEU A 54 19.17 4.23 -3.77
C LEU A 54 17.90 4.60 -4.59
N VAL A 55 16.80 3.86 -4.40
CA VAL A 55 15.49 4.12 -5.01
C VAL A 55 14.66 4.88 -4.00
N LEU A 56 13.85 5.81 -4.48
CA LEU A 56 12.92 6.56 -3.66
C LEU A 56 11.97 5.61 -2.91
N LEU A 57 11.84 5.83 -1.61
CA LEU A 57 10.92 5.07 -0.78
C LEU A 57 9.48 5.52 -1.12
N THR A 58 8.71 4.60 -1.70
CA THR A 58 7.31 4.80 -2.07
C THR A 58 6.46 3.64 -1.58
N VAL A 59 5.13 3.82 -1.49
CA VAL A 59 4.21 2.72 -1.14
C VAL A 59 4.34 1.57 -2.15
N ARG A 60 4.52 1.91 -3.42
CA ARG A 60 4.81 0.94 -4.48
C ARG A 60 6.11 0.19 -4.18
N HIS A 61 7.18 0.92 -3.88
CA HIS A 61 8.46 0.30 -3.57
C HIS A 61 8.33 -0.70 -2.42
N LEU A 62 7.74 -0.28 -1.29
CA LEU A 62 7.54 -1.13 -0.12
C LEU A 62 6.70 -2.38 -0.40
N LEU A 63 5.57 -2.23 -1.10
CA LEU A 63 4.61 -3.31 -1.27
C LEU A 63 4.95 -4.27 -2.41
N VAL A 64 5.73 -3.86 -3.43
CA VAL A 64 5.91 -4.67 -4.64
C VAL A 64 7.35 -4.79 -5.16
N GLU A 65 8.25 -3.86 -4.86
CA GLU A 65 9.59 -3.82 -5.50
C GLU A 65 10.76 -4.06 -4.53
N CYS A 66 10.65 -3.66 -3.27
CA CYS A 66 11.76 -3.60 -2.33
C CYS A 66 12.39 -4.99 -2.10
N PRO A 67 13.67 -5.21 -2.41
CA PRO A 67 14.31 -6.52 -2.25
C PRO A 67 14.33 -7.01 -0.80
N SER A 68 14.59 -6.13 0.16
CA SER A 68 14.66 -6.50 1.59
C SER A 68 13.33 -6.99 2.17
N LEU A 69 12.21 -6.66 1.53
CA LEU A 69 10.88 -7.09 1.95
C LEU A 69 10.38 -8.32 1.18
N ILE A 70 11.19 -8.96 0.34
CA ILE A 70 10.76 -10.08 -0.50
C ILE A 70 10.22 -11.25 0.33
N GLU A 71 10.93 -11.66 1.38
CA GLU A 71 10.52 -12.77 2.25
C GLU A 71 9.22 -12.46 3.00
N LEU A 72 9.06 -11.22 3.49
CA LEU A 72 7.82 -10.78 4.13
C LEU A 72 6.64 -10.75 3.15
N ARG A 73 6.87 -10.34 1.89
CA ARG A 73 5.84 -10.41 0.84
C ARG A 73 5.47 -11.85 0.49
N HIS A 74 6.43 -12.77 0.47
CA HIS A 74 6.13 -14.18 0.27
C HIS A 74 5.34 -14.76 1.44
N ARG A 75 5.65 -14.38 2.68
CA ARG A 75 4.93 -14.86 3.86
C ARG A 75 3.47 -14.37 3.91
N TYR A 76 3.25 -13.07 3.71
CA TYR A 76 1.95 -12.45 3.96
C TYR A 76 1.19 -12.10 2.68
N LEU A 77 1.89 -11.71 1.62
CA LEU A 77 1.24 -11.24 0.41
C LEU A 77 1.06 -12.32 -0.65
N TYR A 78 1.46 -13.58 -0.41
CA TYR A 78 1.43 -14.65 -1.45
C TYR A 78 0.08 -14.78 -2.16
N ARG A 79 -1.04 -14.50 -1.48
CA ARG A 79 -2.40 -14.53 -2.05
C ARG A 79 -2.63 -13.48 -3.14
N TYR A 80 -1.86 -12.39 -3.13
CA TYR A 80 -1.92 -11.32 -4.13
C TYR A 80 -0.96 -11.54 -5.30
N ARG A 81 -0.09 -12.55 -5.22
CA ARG A 81 0.88 -12.88 -6.26
C ARG A 81 0.13 -13.25 -7.55
N GLY A 82 0.53 -12.64 -8.67
CA GLY A 82 0.00 -12.99 -9.99
C GLY A 82 0.24 -14.46 -10.28
N ARG A 83 -0.82 -15.19 -10.68
CA ARG A 83 -0.76 -16.62 -10.98
C ARG A 83 0.22 -16.91 -12.13
N ASP A 84 0.34 -15.97 -13.07
CA ASP A 84 1.10 -16.15 -14.32
C ASP A 84 2.47 -15.45 -14.32
N SER A 85 2.62 -14.34 -13.59
CA SER A 85 3.85 -13.53 -13.61
C SER A 85 4.71 -13.67 -12.35
N GLY A 86 4.15 -14.17 -11.25
CA GLY A 86 4.83 -14.18 -9.96
C GLY A 86 5.06 -12.80 -9.34
N VAL A 87 4.57 -11.74 -9.97
CA VAL A 87 4.71 -10.34 -9.55
C VAL A 87 3.53 -9.93 -8.65
N TYR A 88 3.81 -9.01 -7.73
CA TYR A 88 2.80 -8.36 -6.90
C TYR A 88 2.29 -7.10 -7.60
N TYR A 89 0.97 -6.99 -7.74
CA TYR A 89 0.34 -5.79 -8.33
C TYR A 89 -0.28 -4.95 -7.23
N LEU A 90 0.00 -3.64 -7.25
CA LEU A 90 -0.54 -2.70 -6.26
C LEU A 90 -2.08 -2.73 -6.22
N SER A 91 -2.72 -2.85 -7.38
CA SER A 91 -4.19 -2.95 -7.51
C SER A 91 -4.76 -4.18 -6.80
N LYS A 92 -4.00 -5.28 -6.70
CA LYS A 92 -4.39 -6.48 -5.96
C LYS A 92 -4.13 -6.32 -4.47
N VAL A 93 -2.92 -5.87 -4.10
CA VAL A 93 -2.49 -5.71 -2.69
C VAL A 93 -3.28 -4.61 -1.97
N LEU A 94 -3.64 -3.54 -2.67
CA LEU A 94 -4.46 -2.46 -2.14
C LEU A 94 -5.93 -2.59 -2.52
N GLY A 95 -6.35 -3.71 -3.10
CA GLY A 95 -7.72 -3.94 -3.55
C GLY A 95 -8.74 -4.09 -2.40
N PRO A 96 -10.04 -4.16 -2.71
CA PRO A 96 -11.09 -4.40 -1.71
C PRO A 96 -10.94 -5.76 -1.02
N VAL A 97 -10.34 -6.74 -1.71
CA VAL A 97 -10.02 -8.07 -1.20
C VAL A 97 -9.10 -8.00 0.03
N SER A 98 -8.27 -6.97 0.16
CA SER A 98 -7.36 -6.80 1.30
C SER A 98 -8.04 -6.51 2.63
N LEU A 99 -9.34 -6.22 2.62
CA LEU A 99 -10.16 -6.03 3.81
C LEU A 99 -10.93 -7.27 4.22
N ALA A 100 -10.84 -8.35 3.44
CA ALA A 100 -11.47 -9.61 3.82
C ALA A 100 -10.74 -10.25 5.02
N PRO A 101 -11.45 -10.97 5.89
CA PRO A 101 -10.83 -11.67 7.02
C PRO A 101 -9.72 -12.63 6.55
N GLY A 102 -8.58 -12.64 7.25
CA GLY A 102 -7.43 -13.47 6.89
C GLY A 102 -6.60 -12.96 5.70
N HIS A 103 -6.68 -11.65 5.42
CA HIS A 103 -5.79 -10.97 4.49
C HIS A 103 -4.69 -10.21 5.22
N ASP A 104 -3.44 -10.51 4.86
CA ASP A 104 -2.30 -10.22 5.72
C ASP A 104 -1.56 -8.91 5.37
N VAL A 105 -2.19 -7.98 4.64
CA VAL A 105 -1.55 -6.69 4.31
C VAL A 105 -1.23 -5.91 5.59
N PHE A 106 -2.12 -5.94 6.58
CA PHE A 106 -1.88 -5.28 7.85
C PHE A 106 -0.83 -5.99 8.71
N SER A 107 -0.79 -7.33 8.66
CA SER A 107 0.25 -8.13 9.33
C SER A 107 1.63 -7.86 8.72
N PHE A 108 1.71 -7.79 7.38
CA PHE A 108 2.90 -7.36 6.65
C PHE A 108 3.36 -5.97 7.09
N LEU A 109 2.46 -4.98 7.12
CA LEU A 109 2.80 -3.62 7.53
C LEU A 109 3.24 -3.54 9.01
N GLY A 110 2.70 -4.42 9.86
CA GLY A 110 3.10 -4.52 11.26
C GLY A 110 4.51 -5.08 11.42
N GLU A 111 4.80 -6.22 10.80
CA GLU A 111 6.13 -6.85 10.90
C GLU A 111 7.22 -6.06 10.16
N ALA A 112 6.87 -5.40 9.06
CA ALA A 112 7.76 -4.46 8.38
C ALA A 112 7.98 -3.15 9.17
N SER A 113 7.38 -2.98 10.35
CA SER A 113 7.45 -1.76 11.17
C SER A 113 6.98 -0.49 10.43
N LEU A 114 6.05 -0.65 9.48
CA LEU A 114 5.49 0.44 8.67
C LEU A 114 4.22 1.03 9.27
N LEU A 115 3.51 0.30 10.13
CA LEU A 115 2.29 0.78 10.82
C LEU A 115 2.47 2.03 11.72
N PRO A 116 3.55 2.19 12.51
CA PRO A 116 3.75 3.42 13.28
C PRO A 116 4.02 4.64 12.39
N ASN A 117 4.37 4.41 11.12
CA ASN A 117 4.74 5.44 10.14
C ASN A 117 3.61 5.72 9.11
N LEU A 118 2.37 5.34 9.41
CA LEU A 118 1.18 5.35 8.53
C LEU A 118 -0.03 6.03 9.20
#